data_AF-A0A8J2ZJ10-F1
#
_entry.id   AF-A0A8J2ZJ10-F1
#
_cell.length_a   1.000
_cell.length_b   1.000
_cell.length_c   1.000
_cell.angle_alpha   90.00
_cell.angle_beta   90.00
_cell.angle_gamma   90.00
#
_symmetry.space_group_name_H-M   'P 1'
#
loop_
_entity.id
_entity.type
_entity.pdbx_description
1 polymer ?
#
loop_
_entity_poly.entity_id
_entity_poly.type
_entity_poly.pdbx_seq_one_letter_code
_entity_poly.pdbx_strand_id
1 'polypeptide(L)'
;MSGYERCVVTFLDILGFRSLLGRKSAEEIASDLVKFRKFTEGDEPHQPRRMKDYRLQSEVRAEIISDAIVRVRTTETQYQDGPFVWELLDLLHIQIDCIANGILIRGAMQIGDMHLGMSLEGPVFGQALVDAYLMEENDVVFPMIAVDQEVVRQHLKDERLWLEGHSARDEQDYADRLLAQDERGIWFIDYLRASLNEMDAYYHGWIEFLRMHRDLISRELNAGHPERVREKFDWLRDYHNRTVNKARRSFDVDEGIEEFGDRLENIFADLIVPE
;
A
#
# COMPACT_ATOMS: atom_id res chain seq x y z
N MET A 1 -15.91 22.06 -13.74
CA MET A 1 -15.09 23.16 -13.18
C MET A 1 -13.80 23.19 -13.98
N SER A 2 -13.48 24.31 -14.63
CA SER A 2 -12.35 24.35 -15.58
C SER A 2 -11.02 24.10 -14.86
N GLY A 3 -10.31 23.03 -15.24
CA GLY A 3 -8.96 22.73 -14.75
C GLY A 3 -8.88 21.78 -13.55
N TYR A 4 -9.98 21.16 -13.13
CA TYR A 4 -9.94 20.03 -12.20
C TYR A 4 -10.36 18.76 -12.93
N GLU A 5 -9.73 17.66 -12.57
CA GLU A 5 -10.07 16.32 -13.01
C GLU A 5 -10.23 15.39 -11.80
N ARG A 6 -11.03 14.34 -11.96
CA ARG A 6 -11.24 13.37 -10.89
C ARG A 6 -10.08 12.38 -10.87
N CYS A 7 -9.49 12.17 -9.70
CA CYS A 7 -8.34 11.28 -9.53
C CYS A 7 -8.53 10.37 -8.32
N VAL A 8 -7.83 9.23 -8.34
CA VAL A 8 -7.47 8.50 -7.13
C VAL A 8 -6.23 9.18 -6.56
N VAL A 9 -6.26 9.54 -5.28
CA VAL A 9 -5.19 10.27 -4.60
C VAL A 9 -4.80 9.51 -3.36
N THR A 10 -3.52 9.24 -3.19
CA THR A 10 -2.98 8.60 -1.99
C THR A 10 -1.91 9.49 -1.38
N PHE A 11 -2.11 9.87 -0.12
CA PHE A 11 -1.07 10.50 0.68
C PHE A 11 -0.33 9.41 1.46
N LEU A 12 0.99 9.35 1.32
CA LEU A 12 1.87 8.39 1.97
C LEU A 12 2.91 9.13 2.81
N ASP A 13 3.24 8.60 3.99
CA ASP A 13 4.18 9.18 4.94
C ASP A 13 5.06 8.10 5.59
N ILE A 14 6.34 8.40 5.84
CA ILE A 14 7.21 7.52 6.62
C ILE A 14 6.84 7.61 8.10
N LEU A 15 6.34 6.50 8.64
CA LEU A 15 5.85 6.43 10.01
C LEU A 15 6.95 6.73 11.02
N GLY A 16 6.79 7.81 11.78
CA GLY A 16 7.71 8.16 12.85
C GLY A 16 9.03 8.77 12.36
N PHE A 17 9.05 9.35 11.16
CA PHE A 17 10.22 9.99 10.57
C PHE A 17 10.97 10.94 11.52
N ARG A 18 10.25 11.75 12.30
CA ARG A 18 10.86 12.62 13.32
C ARG A 18 11.75 11.86 14.32
N SER A 19 11.34 10.65 14.72
CA SER A 19 12.15 9.80 15.59
C SER A 19 13.35 9.18 14.84
N LEU A 20 13.21 8.91 13.55
CA LEU A 20 14.30 8.38 12.71
C LEU A 20 15.43 9.39 12.59
N LEU A 21 15.12 10.69 12.42
CA LEU A 21 16.13 11.77 12.37
C LEU A 21 17.03 11.85 13.61
N GLY A 22 16.56 11.39 14.76
CA GLY A 22 17.35 11.35 15.99
C GLY A 22 18.16 10.06 16.19
N ARG A 23 17.92 9.02 15.38
CA ARG A 23 18.47 7.65 15.57
C ARG A 23 19.33 7.16 14.41
N LYS A 24 19.05 7.60 13.19
CA LYS A 24 19.77 7.24 11.97
C LYS A 24 20.73 8.36 11.55
N SER A 25 21.81 7.98 10.88
CA SER A 25 22.71 8.92 10.20
C SER A 25 22.01 9.61 9.02
N ALA A 26 22.58 10.72 8.56
CA ALA A 26 22.06 11.44 7.39
C ALA A 26 22.11 10.56 6.12
N GLU A 27 23.15 9.74 5.99
CA GLU A 27 23.32 8.79 4.88
C GLU A 27 22.23 7.70 4.88
N GLU A 28 21.88 7.16 6.05
CA GLU A 28 20.79 6.19 6.19
C GLU A 28 19.43 6.82 5.85
N ILE A 29 19.14 8.01 6.37
CA ILE A 29 17.91 8.74 6.06
C ILE A 29 17.81 9.04 4.56
N ALA A 30 18.89 9.52 3.95
CA ALA A 30 18.92 9.77 2.51
C ALA A 30 18.68 8.49 1.71
N SER A 31 19.25 7.36 2.13
CA SER A 31 19.01 6.06 1.49
C SER A 31 17.54 5.63 1.59
N ASP A 32 16.92 5.78 2.75
CA ASP A 32 15.51 5.43 2.96
C ASP A 32 14.60 6.31 2.10
N LEU A 33 14.83 7.62 2.03
CA LEU A 33 14.06 8.53 1.19
C LEU A 33 14.21 8.22 -0.30
N VAL A 34 15.42 7.88 -0.76
CA VAL A 34 15.65 7.48 -2.16
C VAL A 34 14.92 6.19 -2.49
N LYS A 35 14.93 5.20 -1.58
CA LYS A 35 14.20 3.94 -1.76
C LYS A 35 12.69 4.17 -1.77
N PHE A 36 12.17 4.89 -0.78
CA PHE A 36 10.74 5.20 -0.68
C PHE A 36 10.25 5.90 -1.95
N ARG A 37 10.99 6.93 -2.40
CA ARG A 37 10.76 7.58 -3.68
C ARG A 37 10.70 6.57 -4.83
N LYS A 38 11.74 5.75 -4.98
CA LYS A 38 11.83 4.76 -6.06
C LYS A 38 10.65 3.79 -6.07
N PHE A 39 10.21 3.31 -4.91
CA PHE A 39 9.07 2.38 -4.82
C PHE A 39 7.75 3.05 -5.21
N THR A 40 7.59 4.33 -4.87
CA THR A 40 6.36 5.09 -5.15
C THR A 40 6.30 5.73 -6.53
N GLU A 41 7.41 5.83 -7.25
CA GLU A 41 7.41 6.22 -8.66
C GLU A 41 6.85 5.03 -9.45
N GLY A 42 5.68 5.19 -10.09
CA GLY A 42 5.12 4.15 -10.95
C GLY A 42 6.03 3.83 -12.13
N ASP A 43 5.74 2.75 -12.87
CA ASP A 43 6.48 2.41 -14.09
C ASP A 43 6.55 3.62 -15.03
N GLU A 44 7.74 3.91 -15.58
CA GLU A 44 7.93 5.05 -16.47
C GLU A 44 6.84 5.04 -17.57
N PRO A 45 6.09 6.15 -17.75
CA PRO A 45 5.08 6.20 -18.78
C PRO A 45 5.75 5.91 -20.12
N HIS A 46 5.20 4.94 -20.86
CA HIS A 46 5.64 4.66 -22.22
C HIS A 46 5.61 5.97 -22.99
N GLN A 47 6.78 6.49 -23.37
CA GLN A 47 6.93 7.80 -24.01
C GLN A 47 5.82 8.02 -25.03
N PRO A 48 4.97 9.06 -24.86
CA PRO A 48 3.93 9.32 -25.84
C PRO A 48 4.59 9.69 -27.16
N ARG A 49 4.55 8.76 -28.12
CA ARG A 49 4.85 9.05 -29.52
C ARG A 49 3.78 10.04 -29.99
N ARG A 50 4.12 11.33 -29.93
CA ARG A 50 3.47 12.46 -30.62
C ARG A 50 2.00 12.24 -30.97
N MET A 51 1.08 12.73 -30.15
CA MET A 51 -0.09 13.48 -30.62
C MET A 51 -0.75 14.17 -29.44
N LYS A 52 -1.23 15.39 -29.68
CA LYS A 52 -1.86 16.27 -28.70
C LYS A 52 -3.06 15.57 -28.03
N ASP A 53 -3.09 15.63 -26.70
CA ASP A 53 -4.28 15.66 -25.83
C ASP A 53 -5.07 14.36 -25.52
N TYR A 54 -4.50 13.15 -25.57
CA TYR A 54 -5.27 11.96 -25.14
C TYR A 54 -4.46 10.98 -24.25
N ARG A 55 -4.98 10.72 -23.04
CA ARG A 55 -4.52 9.62 -22.16
C ARG A 55 -5.17 8.31 -22.56
N LEU A 56 -4.37 7.32 -22.94
CA LEU A 56 -4.86 5.99 -23.32
C LEU A 56 -5.25 5.17 -22.08
N GLN A 57 -4.36 5.16 -21.08
CA GLN A 57 -4.50 4.48 -19.78
C GLN A 57 -4.31 5.50 -18.65
N SER A 58 -4.59 5.07 -17.42
CA SER A 58 -4.41 5.86 -16.22
C SER A 58 -2.92 6.12 -16.00
N GLU A 59 -2.59 7.39 -15.82
CA GLU A 59 -1.23 7.85 -15.53
C GLU A 59 -1.08 8.12 -14.03
N VAL A 60 0.05 7.69 -13.47
CA VAL A 60 0.45 7.91 -12.07
C VAL A 60 1.47 9.04 -12.00
N ARG A 61 1.29 9.92 -11.02
CA ARG A 61 2.27 10.94 -10.65
C ARG A 61 2.51 10.91 -9.15
N ALA A 62 3.77 11.04 -8.75
CA ALA A 62 4.17 11.18 -7.35
C ALA A 62 4.82 12.55 -7.13
N GLU A 63 4.29 13.33 -6.19
CA GLU A 63 4.89 14.59 -5.72
C GLU A 63 5.46 14.39 -4.32
N ILE A 64 6.70 14.82 -4.10
CA ILE A 64 7.44 14.54 -2.86
C ILE A 64 7.54 15.79 -2.02
N ILE A 65 7.16 15.68 -0.75
CA ILE A 65 7.28 16.74 0.24
C ILE A 65 7.97 16.15 1.46
N SER A 66 9.30 16.35 1.57
CA SER A 66 10.10 15.80 2.68
C SER A 66 10.04 14.26 2.74
N ASP A 67 9.34 13.73 3.74
CA ASP A 67 9.10 12.33 4.10
C ASP A 67 7.74 11.81 3.64
N ALA A 68 6.95 12.68 3.00
CA ALA A 68 5.64 12.36 2.46
C ALA A 68 5.64 12.37 0.93
N ILE A 69 4.78 11.54 0.36
CA ILE A 69 4.57 11.40 -1.08
C ILE A 69 3.07 11.47 -1.38
N VAL A 70 2.72 12.33 -2.33
CA VAL A 70 1.37 12.43 -2.88
C VAL A 70 1.36 11.68 -4.20
N ARG A 71 0.72 10.51 -4.22
CA ARG A 71 0.43 9.78 -5.46
C ARG A 71 -0.93 10.18 -6.00
N VAL A 72 -0.97 10.43 -7.30
CA VAL A 72 -2.20 10.77 -8.03
C VAL A 72 -2.29 9.89 -9.25
N ARG A 73 -3.41 9.17 -9.37
CA ARG A 73 -3.77 8.40 -10.55
C ARG A 73 -4.99 9.00 -11.21
N THR A 74 -4.85 9.27 -12.51
CA THR A 74 -5.92 9.83 -13.33
C THR A 74 -7.02 8.79 -13.60
N THR A 75 -8.28 9.22 -13.66
CA THR A 75 -9.43 8.30 -13.87
C THR A 75 -10.14 8.49 -15.21
N GLU A 76 -9.85 9.60 -15.90
CA GLU A 76 -10.41 9.89 -17.21
C GLU A 76 -9.46 9.40 -18.30
N THR A 77 -9.74 8.22 -18.84
CA THR A 77 -8.93 7.47 -19.80
C THR A 77 -9.79 7.05 -21.00
N GLN A 78 -9.16 6.72 -22.14
CA GLN A 78 -9.90 6.18 -23.28
C GLN A 78 -10.34 4.72 -23.07
N TYR A 79 -9.54 3.94 -22.34
CA TYR A 79 -9.86 2.57 -21.97
C TYR A 79 -10.14 2.48 -20.48
N GLN A 80 -11.17 1.72 -20.11
CA GLN A 80 -11.42 1.31 -18.74
C GLN A 80 -10.29 0.36 -18.32
N ASP A 81 -9.23 0.91 -17.74
CA ASP A 81 -8.07 0.15 -17.32
C ASP A 81 -8.14 -0.25 -15.84
N GLY A 82 -9.15 0.17 -15.10
CA GLY A 82 -9.34 -0.17 -13.68
C GLY A 82 -8.42 0.62 -12.74
N PRO A 83 -8.41 1.97 -12.79
CA PRO A 83 -7.45 2.78 -12.03
C PRO A 83 -7.55 2.56 -10.51
N PHE A 84 -8.72 2.20 -9.99
CA PHE A 84 -8.85 1.90 -8.57
C PHE A 84 -8.09 0.62 -8.18
N VAL A 85 -8.36 -0.50 -8.84
CA VAL A 85 -7.70 -1.79 -8.52
C VAL A 85 -6.20 -1.73 -8.80
N TRP A 86 -5.77 -1.08 -9.88
CA TRP A 86 -4.33 -0.86 -10.13
C TRP A 86 -3.66 -0.02 -9.06
N GLU A 87 -4.32 1.03 -8.55
CA GLU A 87 -3.74 1.79 -7.45
C GLU A 87 -3.66 0.94 -6.17
N LEU A 88 -4.65 0.08 -5.87
CA LEU A 88 -4.55 -0.85 -4.74
C LEU A 88 -3.37 -1.82 -4.88
N LEU A 89 -3.14 -2.34 -6.10
CA LEU A 89 -2.01 -3.23 -6.40
C LEU A 89 -0.67 -2.50 -6.29
N ASP A 90 -0.54 -1.30 -6.83
CA ASP A 90 0.68 -0.50 -6.70
C ASP A 90 0.99 -0.22 -5.23
N LEU A 91 -0.02 0.16 -4.44
CA LEU A 91 0.15 0.45 -3.00
C LEU A 91 0.51 -0.80 -2.19
N LEU A 92 -0.04 -1.96 -2.58
CA LEU A 92 0.35 -3.26 -2.06
C LEU A 92 1.85 -3.51 -2.26
N HIS A 93 2.33 -3.36 -3.50
CA HIS A 93 3.75 -3.55 -3.86
C HIS A 93 4.66 -2.53 -3.17
N ILE A 94 4.25 -1.25 -3.13
CA ILE A 94 4.96 -0.20 -2.38
C ILE A 94 5.12 -0.59 -0.91
N GLN A 95 4.06 -1.09 -0.27
CA GLN A 95 4.09 -1.43 1.14
C GLN A 95 4.96 -2.67 1.40
N ILE A 96 4.94 -3.67 0.52
CA ILE A 96 5.83 -4.83 0.55
C ILE A 96 7.30 -4.38 0.47
N ASP A 97 7.64 -3.59 -0.54
CA ASP A 97 9.02 -3.12 -0.79
C ASP A 97 9.55 -2.25 0.35
N CYS A 98 8.71 -1.35 0.89
CA CYS A 98 9.06 -0.54 2.05
C CYS A 98 9.37 -1.41 3.27
N ILE A 99 8.49 -2.36 3.59
CA ILE A 99 8.66 -3.27 4.73
C ILE A 99 9.88 -4.17 4.56
N ALA A 100 10.11 -4.70 3.36
CA ALA A 100 11.29 -5.50 3.05
C ALA A 100 12.59 -4.71 3.26
N ASN A 101 12.52 -3.38 3.17
CA ASN A 101 13.64 -2.46 3.44
C ASN A 101 13.62 -1.86 4.87
N GLY A 102 12.72 -2.30 5.75
CA GLY A 102 12.59 -1.78 7.11
C GLY A 102 12.03 -0.36 7.20
N ILE A 103 11.37 0.12 6.14
CA ILE A 103 10.69 1.41 6.08
C ILE A 103 9.21 1.15 6.39
N LEU A 104 8.72 1.71 7.49
CA LEU A 104 7.30 1.67 7.82
C LEU A 104 6.63 2.91 7.25
N ILE A 105 5.57 2.70 6.48
CA ILE A 105 4.77 3.77 5.91
C ILE A 105 3.35 3.71 6.44
N ARG A 106 2.66 4.84 6.41
CA ARG A 106 1.22 4.95 6.57
C ARG A 106 0.66 5.85 5.48
N GLY A 107 -0.63 5.75 5.22
CA GLY A 107 -1.25 6.61 4.23
C GLY A 107 -2.76 6.52 4.21
N ALA A 108 -3.37 7.36 3.38
CA ALA A 108 -4.80 7.35 3.14
C ALA A 108 -5.10 7.64 1.66
N MET A 109 -6.05 6.87 1.12
CA MET A 109 -6.55 7.00 -0.24
C MET A 109 -7.91 7.71 -0.26
N GLN A 110 -8.04 8.67 -1.16
CA GLN A 110 -9.26 9.41 -1.48
C GLN A 110 -9.54 9.40 -2.99
N ILE A 111 -10.80 9.65 -3.37
CA ILE A 111 -11.19 9.91 -4.76
C ILE A 111 -11.88 11.26 -4.83
N GLY A 112 -11.35 12.16 -5.66
CA GLY A 112 -11.94 13.48 -5.83
C GLY A 112 -11.18 14.37 -6.79
N ASP A 113 -11.52 15.65 -6.73
CA ASP A 113 -11.07 16.63 -7.71
C ASP A 113 -9.64 17.10 -7.42
N MET A 114 -8.78 17.02 -8.43
CA MET A 114 -7.39 17.44 -8.42
C MET A 114 -7.08 18.32 -9.64
N HIS A 115 -6.23 19.31 -9.44
CA HIS A 115 -5.58 20.10 -10.49
C HIS A 115 -4.18 19.52 -10.69
N LEU A 116 -3.85 19.04 -11.89
CA LEU A 116 -2.55 18.39 -12.17
C LEU A 116 -1.56 19.26 -12.95
N GLY A 117 -1.88 20.53 -13.15
CA GLY A 117 -1.11 21.42 -14.02
C GLY A 117 -1.39 21.19 -15.50
N MET A 118 -0.59 21.78 -16.39
CA MET A 118 -0.71 21.59 -17.84
C MET A 118 0.16 20.40 -18.26
N SER A 119 -0.39 19.40 -18.94
CA SER A 119 0.35 18.19 -19.36
C SER A 119 1.07 17.46 -18.23
N LEU A 120 0.47 17.41 -17.02
CA LEU A 120 1.11 16.89 -15.81
C LEU A 120 2.39 17.63 -15.39
N GLU A 121 2.58 18.88 -15.83
CA GLU A 121 3.63 19.77 -15.37
C GLU A 121 3.02 20.94 -14.58
N GLY A 122 3.58 21.22 -13.40
CA GLY A 122 3.14 22.32 -12.54
C GLY A 122 2.55 21.87 -11.19
N PRO A 123 1.99 22.81 -10.41
CA PRO A 123 1.54 22.52 -9.05
C PRO A 123 0.36 21.55 -9.03
N VAL A 124 0.43 20.57 -8.14
CA VAL A 124 -0.64 19.59 -7.90
C VAL A 124 -1.38 19.96 -6.62
N PHE A 125 -2.70 20.16 -6.71
CA PHE A 125 -3.53 20.52 -5.56
C PHE A 125 -4.99 20.16 -5.80
N GLY A 126 -5.75 19.92 -4.73
CA GLY A 126 -7.18 19.61 -4.84
C GLY A 126 -7.76 19.17 -3.51
N GLN A 127 -9.09 19.07 -3.46
CA GLN A 127 -9.79 18.69 -2.23
C GLN A 127 -9.45 17.26 -1.82
N ALA A 128 -9.29 16.36 -2.79
CA ALA A 128 -8.93 14.96 -2.52
C ALA A 128 -7.58 14.81 -1.80
N LEU A 129 -6.60 15.66 -2.12
CA LEU A 129 -5.33 15.68 -1.40
C LEU A 129 -5.50 16.16 0.06
N VAL A 130 -6.32 17.20 0.27
CA VAL A 130 -6.60 17.69 1.63
C VAL A 130 -7.28 16.60 2.46
N ASP A 131 -8.27 15.91 1.87
CA ASP A 131 -9.02 14.85 2.54
C ASP A 131 -8.11 13.65 2.86
N ALA A 132 -7.21 13.28 1.93
CA ALA A 132 -6.25 12.19 2.15
C ALA A 132 -5.27 12.53 3.27
N TYR A 133 -4.72 13.74 3.26
CA TYR A 133 -3.85 14.22 4.34
C TYR A 133 -4.56 14.23 5.70
N LEU A 134 -5.79 14.75 5.77
CA LEU A 134 -6.54 14.83 7.02
C LEU A 134 -6.91 13.44 7.55
N MET A 135 -7.30 12.50 6.68
CA MET A 135 -7.58 11.14 7.10
C MET A 135 -6.32 10.43 7.63
N GLU A 136 -5.20 10.58 6.93
CA GLU A 136 -3.92 10.01 7.37
C GLU A 136 -3.51 10.54 8.75
N GLU A 137 -3.60 11.86 8.96
CA GLU A 137 -3.19 12.49 10.22
C GLU A 137 -4.13 12.13 11.38
N ASN A 138 -5.45 12.11 11.15
CA ASN A 138 -6.44 11.97 12.22
C ASN A 138 -6.81 10.50 12.52
N ASP A 139 -6.87 9.64 11.51
CA ASP A 139 -7.45 8.29 11.63
C ASP A 139 -6.39 7.17 11.50
N VAL A 140 -5.30 7.42 10.76
CA VAL A 140 -4.28 6.40 10.43
C VAL A 140 -3.09 6.45 11.39
N VAL A 141 -3.27 5.78 12.54
CA VAL A 141 -2.24 5.70 13.60
C VAL A 141 -1.16 4.63 13.31
N PHE A 142 -1.56 3.55 12.65
CA PHE A 142 -0.77 2.33 12.46
C PHE A 142 -0.10 2.29 11.08
N PRO A 143 0.95 1.47 10.87
CA PRO A 143 1.65 1.33 9.59
C PRO A 143 0.79 0.59 8.55
N MET A 144 -0.23 1.28 8.06
CA MET A 144 -1.18 0.80 7.07
C MET A 144 -1.53 1.92 6.08
N ILE A 145 -1.89 1.54 4.87
CA ILE A 145 -2.47 2.46 3.89
C ILE A 145 -3.99 2.28 3.94
N ALA A 146 -4.68 3.26 4.49
CA ALA A 146 -6.13 3.25 4.61
C ALA A 146 -6.81 3.64 3.31
N VAL A 147 -8.02 3.14 3.09
CA VAL A 147 -8.89 3.50 1.98
C VAL A 147 -10.18 4.02 2.58
N ASP A 148 -10.60 5.23 2.21
CA ASP A 148 -11.86 5.77 2.73
C ASP A 148 -13.04 4.86 2.37
N GLN A 149 -13.97 4.65 3.30
CA GLN A 149 -15.18 3.88 3.03
C GLN A 149 -15.99 4.48 1.86
N GLU A 150 -15.99 5.80 1.74
CA GLU A 150 -16.61 6.51 0.63
C GLU A 150 -15.90 6.23 -0.69
N VAL A 151 -14.57 6.03 -0.70
CA VAL A 151 -13.82 5.57 -1.88
C VAL A 151 -14.29 4.18 -2.31
N VAL A 152 -14.34 3.22 -1.39
CA VAL A 152 -14.83 1.85 -1.68
C VAL A 152 -16.27 1.91 -2.23
N ARG A 153 -17.12 2.76 -1.65
CA ARG A 153 -18.51 2.95 -2.10
C ARG A 153 -18.62 3.65 -3.46
N GLN A 154 -17.73 4.58 -3.78
CA GLN A 154 -17.70 5.26 -5.08
C GLN A 154 -17.22 4.34 -6.18
N HIS A 155 -16.19 3.55 -5.90
CA HIS A 155 -15.66 2.55 -6.81
C HIS A 155 -16.77 1.66 -7.37
N LEU A 156 -17.61 1.07 -6.52
CA LEU A 156 -18.72 0.19 -6.96
C LEU A 156 -19.86 0.90 -7.72
N LYS A 157 -19.79 2.22 -7.92
CA LYS A 157 -20.83 3.02 -8.60
C LYS A 157 -20.31 3.79 -9.82
N ASP A 158 -19.00 3.80 -10.04
CA ASP A 158 -18.38 4.59 -11.09
C ASP A 158 -17.59 3.68 -12.02
N GLU A 159 -18.19 3.32 -13.16
CA GLU A 159 -17.61 2.42 -14.16
C GLU A 159 -16.29 2.93 -14.75
N ARG A 160 -15.96 4.22 -14.60
CA ARG A 160 -14.65 4.76 -14.98
C ARG A 160 -13.51 4.20 -14.13
N LEU A 161 -13.83 3.66 -12.95
CA LEU A 161 -12.88 3.05 -12.04
C LEU A 161 -12.69 1.55 -12.28
N TRP A 162 -13.44 0.97 -13.21
CA TRP A 162 -13.50 -0.47 -13.47
C TRP A 162 -12.56 -0.85 -14.61
N LEU A 163 -12.16 -2.11 -14.65
CA LEU A 163 -11.51 -2.69 -15.80
C LEU A 163 -12.55 -3.00 -16.89
N GLU A 164 -12.16 -2.88 -18.16
CA GLU A 164 -13.05 -3.10 -19.29
C GLU A 164 -13.71 -4.49 -19.23
N GLY A 165 -15.04 -4.50 -19.31
CA GLY A 165 -15.84 -5.73 -19.28
C GLY A 165 -16.12 -6.30 -17.89
N HIS A 166 -15.62 -5.67 -16.83
CA HIS A 166 -15.97 -6.07 -15.46
C HIS A 166 -17.39 -5.61 -15.08
N SER A 167 -18.04 -6.42 -14.26
CA SER A 167 -19.24 -6.04 -13.52
C SER A 167 -18.89 -5.50 -12.14
N ALA A 168 -19.84 -4.82 -11.48
CA ALA A 168 -19.68 -4.39 -10.09
C ALA A 168 -19.30 -5.54 -9.13
N ARG A 169 -19.69 -6.78 -9.46
CA ARG A 169 -19.32 -7.96 -8.67
C ARG A 169 -17.87 -8.34 -8.88
N ASP A 170 -17.39 -8.31 -10.12
CA ASP A 170 -15.98 -8.62 -10.42
C ASP A 170 -15.08 -7.61 -9.70
N GLU A 171 -15.41 -6.32 -9.78
CA GLU A 171 -14.72 -5.23 -9.09
C GLU A 171 -14.75 -5.38 -7.55
N GLN A 172 -15.91 -5.76 -6.99
CA GLN A 172 -16.00 -6.07 -5.58
C GLN A 172 -15.09 -7.26 -5.19
N ASP A 173 -15.09 -8.33 -5.98
CA ASP A 173 -14.25 -9.51 -5.73
C ASP A 173 -12.74 -9.15 -5.80
N TYR A 174 -12.33 -8.22 -6.67
CA TYR A 174 -10.97 -7.68 -6.69
C TYR A 174 -10.64 -6.85 -5.45
N ALA A 175 -11.53 -5.93 -5.05
CA ALA A 175 -11.34 -5.13 -3.85
C ALA A 175 -11.25 -6.01 -2.58
N ASP A 176 -12.12 -7.01 -2.45
CA ASP A 176 -12.15 -7.95 -1.32
C ASP A 176 -10.86 -8.80 -1.24
N ARG A 177 -10.16 -9.02 -2.37
CA ARG A 177 -8.86 -9.71 -2.38
C ARG A 177 -7.72 -8.85 -1.85
N LEU A 178 -7.81 -7.54 -1.98
CA LEU A 178 -6.74 -6.58 -1.66
C LEU A 178 -6.96 -5.85 -0.33
N LEU A 179 -8.22 -5.74 0.11
CA LEU A 179 -8.59 -4.97 1.29
C LEU A 179 -8.94 -5.84 2.50
N ALA A 180 -8.78 -5.26 3.68
CA ALA A 180 -9.33 -5.75 4.93
C ALA A 180 -9.82 -4.56 5.77
N GLN A 181 -10.56 -4.85 6.85
CA GLN A 181 -10.95 -3.86 7.84
C GLN A 181 -10.20 -4.08 9.16
N ASP A 182 -9.76 -2.99 9.78
CA ASP A 182 -9.26 -3.01 11.15
C ASP A 182 -10.41 -3.12 12.17
N GLU A 183 -10.08 -3.16 13.45
CA GLU A 183 -11.07 -3.29 14.54
C GLU A 183 -12.00 -2.08 14.68
N ARG A 184 -11.66 -0.96 14.05
CA ARG A 184 -12.47 0.26 13.99
C ARG A 184 -13.28 0.35 12.70
N GLY A 185 -13.17 -0.63 11.81
CA GLY A 185 -13.85 -0.67 10.53
C GLY A 185 -13.17 0.13 9.42
N ILE A 186 -11.94 0.63 9.64
CA ILE A 186 -11.17 1.34 8.62
C ILE A 186 -10.69 0.32 7.58
N TRP A 187 -11.02 0.56 6.32
CA TRP A 187 -10.49 -0.25 5.21
C TRP A 187 -9.01 0.07 5.00
N PHE A 188 -8.20 -0.95 4.76
CA PHE A 188 -6.78 -0.80 4.47
C PHE A 188 -6.29 -1.89 3.51
N ILE A 189 -5.14 -1.65 2.87
CA ILE A 189 -4.47 -2.64 2.01
C ILE A 189 -3.97 -3.82 2.86
N ASP A 190 -4.55 -5.01 2.66
CA ASP A 190 -4.19 -6.24 3.38
C ASP A 190 -2.90 -6.86 2.81
N TYR A 191 -1.79 -6.13 2.92
CA TYR A 191 -0.56 -6.46 2.21
C TYR A 191 0.05 -7.80 2.58
N LEU A 192 -0.14 -8.27 3.82
CA LEU A 192 0.36 -9.58 4.21
C LEU A 192 -0.44 -10.71 3.57
N ARG A 193 -1.77 -10.60 3.44
CA ARG A 193 -2.58 -11.64 2.79
C ARG A 193 -2.49 -11.54 1.27
N ALA A 194 -2.62 -10.34 0.73
CA ALA A 194 -2.70 -10.12 -0.70
C ALA A 194 -1.38 -10.47 -1.41
N SER A 195 -0.23 -10.26 -0.76
CA SER A 195 1.10 -10.59 -1.31
C SER A 195 1.27 -12.06 -1.71
N LEU A 196 0.51 -13.01 -1.14
CA LEU A 196 0.59 -14.41 -1.52
C LEU A 196 0.35 -14.64 -3.03
N ASN A 197 -0.55 -13.86 -3.63
CA ASN A 197 -0.90 -14.01 -5.05
C ASN A 197 0.00 -13.19 -5.99
N GLU A 198 0.92 -12.39 -5.43
CA GLU A 198 1.76 -11.44 -6.17
C GLU A 198 3.23 -11.86 -6.26
N MET A 199 3.62 -12.94 -5.58
CA MET A 199 5.02 -13.39 -5.50
C MET A 199 5.33 -14.43 -6.59
N ASP A 200 6.43 -14.24 -7.33
CA ASP A 200 6.86 -15.12 -8.44
C ASP A 200 7.01 -16.61 -8.05
N ALA A 201 7.40 -16.87 -6.80
CA ALA A 201 7.56 -18.20 -6.22
C ALA A 201 6.48 -18.52 -5.18
N TYR A 202 5.26 -18.01 -5.38
CA TYR A 202 4.06 -18.12 -4.52
C TYR A 202 4.39 -18.25 -3.03
N TYR A 203 4.60 -19.49 -2.56
CA TYR A 203 4.86 -19.81 -1.17
C TYR A 203 6.24 -19.39 -0.67
N HIS A 204 7.32 -19.59 -1.44
CA HIS A 204 8.67 -19.29 -0.97
C HIS A 204 8.87 -17.80 -0.75
N GLY A 205 8.57 -16.98 -1.76
CA GLY A 205 8.69 -15.52 -1.66
C GLY A 205 7.80 -14.96 -0.56
N TRP A 206 6.58 -15.50 -0.40
CA TRP A 206 5.66 -15.07 0.64
C TRP A 206 6.14 -15.44 2.06
N ILE A 207 6.63 -16.67 2.27
CA ILE A 207 7.19 -17.09 3.56
C ILE A 207 8.43 -16.27 3.92
N GLU A 208 9.29 -15.98 2.95
CA GLU A 208 10.44 -15.08 3.16
C GLU A 208 9.98 -13.68 3.56
N PHE A 209 8.98 -13.12 2.87
CA PHE A 209 8.40 -11.82 3.23
C PHE A 209 7.81 -11.82 4.65
N LEU A 210 7.05 -12.85 5.02
CA LEU A 210 6.53 -13.02 6.38
C LEU A 210 7.68 -13.10 7.40
N ARG A 211 8.77 -13.79 7.09
CA ARG A 211 9.96 -13.88 7.96
C ARG A 211 10.62 -12.51 8.15
N MET A 212 10.79 -11.74 7.08
CA MET A 212 11.32 -10.37 7.14
C MET A 212 10.42 -9.48 8.01
N HIS A 213 9.10 -9.58 7.86
CA HIS A 213 8.13 -8.84 8.66
C HIS A 213 8.21 -9.22 10.14
N ARG A 214 8.26 -10.53 10.45
CA ARG A 214 8.44 -11.07 11.80
C ARG A 214 9.72 -10.53 12.46
N ASP A 215 10.82 -10.51 11.72
CA ASP A 215 12.12 -10.06 12.23
C ASP A 215 12.15 -8.55 12.45
N LEU A 216 11.52 -7.77 11.58
CA LEU A 216 11.31 -6.33 11.77
C LEU A 216 10.56 -6.07 13.08
N ILE A 217 9.40 -6.71 13.28
CA ILE A 217 8.59 -6.52 14.49
C ILE A 217 9.38 -6.92 15.74
N SER A 218 10.00 -8.11 15.71
CA SER A 218 10.75 -8.65 16.85
C SER A 218 11.91 -7.74 17.23
N ARG A 219 12.65 -7.20 16.26
CA ARG A 219 13.74 -6.26 16.50
C ARG A 219 13.23 -4.98 17.16
N GLU A 220 12.16 -4.39 16.65
CA GLU A 220 11.66 -3.10 17.12
C GLU A 220 10.97 -3.21 18.49
N LEU A 221 10.25 -4.30 18.78
CA LEU A 221 9.69 -4.55 20.13
C LEU A 221 10.80 -4.68 21.20
N ASN A 222 11.97 -5.20 20.81
CA ASN A 222 13.14 -5.31 21.70
C ASN A 222 13.98 -4.03 21.79
N ALA A 223 13.69 -2.99 21.00
CA ALA A 223 14.49 -1.78 20.92
C ALA A 223 14.24 -0.76 22.04
N GLY A 224 13.40 -1.09 23.03
CA GLY A 224 13.13 -0.24 24.19
C GLY A 224 12.41 1.07 23.86
N HIS A 225 11.53 1.05 22.85
CA HIS A 225 10.78 2.23 22.41
C HIS A 225 9.78 2.73 23.49
N PRO A 226 9.43 4.03 23.49
CA PRO A 226 8.32 4.54 24.29
C PRO A 226 7.00 3.84 23.96
N GLU A 227 6.07 3.79 24.92
CA GLU A 227 4.78 3.09 24.82
C GLU A 227 4.02 3.40 23.52
N ARG A 228 3.85 4.69 23.18
CA ARG A 228 3.20 5.13 21.92
C ARG A 228 3.83 4.56 20.64
N VAL A 229 5.14 4.32 20.64
CA VAL A 229 5.82 3.70 19.49
C VAL A 229 5.67 2.19 19.54
N ARG A 230 5.75 1.60 20.74
CA ARG A 230 5.54 0.16 20.97
C ARG A 230 4.15 -0.30 20.52
N GLU A 231 3.10 0.48 20.79
CA GLU A 231 1.72 0.21 20.34
C GLU A 231 1.61 -0.04 18.83
N LYS A 232 2.42 0.64 18.02
CA LYS A 232 2.45 0.44 16.56
C LYS A 232 2.99 -0.92 16.17
N PHE A 233 3.99 -1.41 16.90
CA PHE A 233 4.58 -2.72 16.70
C PHE A 233 3.73 -3.84 17.31
N ASP A 234 3.01 -3.57 18.39
CA ASP A 234 1.98 -4.47 18.91
C ASP A 234 0.86 -4.67 17.86
N TRP A 235 0.38 -3.60 17.21
CA TRP A 235 -0.57 -3.72 16.10
C TRP A 235 -0.03 -4.56 14.94
N LEU A 236 1.24 -4.32 14.53
CA LEU A 236 1.89 -5.12 13.48
C LEU A 236 2.04 -6.58 13.88
N ARG A 237 2.39 -6.88 15.14
CA ARG A 237 2.43 -8.24 15.68
C ARG A 237 1.08 -8.92 15.53
N ASP A 238 0.02 -8.26 15.97
CA ASP A 238 -1.33 -8.84 15.97
C ASP A 238 -1.85 -9.04 14.55
N TYR A 239 -1.58 -8.09 13.65
CA TYR A 239 -1.85 -8.23 12.23
C TYR A 239 -1.07 -9.40 11.59
N HIS A 240 0.24 -9.48 11.85
CA HIS A 240 1.10 -10.55 11.36
C HIS A 240 0.64 -11.93 11.83
N ASN A 241 0.50 -12.10 13.14
CA ASN A 241 0.10 -13.36 13.76
C ASN A 241 -1.30 -13.78 13.29
N ARG A 242 -2.23 -12.84 13.09
CA ARG A 242 -3.55 -13.15 12.53
C ARG A 242 -3.46 -13.68 11.11
N THR A 243 -2.60 -13.11 10.26
CA THR A 243 -2.38 -13.61 8.90
C THR A 243 -1.72 -14.98 8.90
N VAL A 244 -0.65 -15.17 9.68
CA VAL A 244 0.05 -16.47 9.81
C VAL A 244 -0.88 -17.56 10.36
N ASN A 245 -1.70 -17.26 11.37
CA ASN A 245 -2.65 -18.23 11.91
C ASN A 245 -3.76 -18.60 10.92
N LYS A 246 -4.23 -17.65 10.10
CA LYS A 246 -5.19 -17.95 9.02
C LYS A 246 -4.53 -18.85 7.97
N ALA A 247 -3.30 -18.54 7.56
CA ALA A 247 -2.50 -19.34 6.63
C ALA A 247 -2.39 -20.79 7.12
N ARG A 248 -1.92 -20.97 8.35
CA ARG A 248 -1.74 -22.29 8.98
C ARG A 248 -3.00 -23.15 9.03
N ARG A 249 -4.20 -22.55 9.08
CA ARG A 249 -5.48 -23.28 9.08
C ARG A 249 -5.96 -23.66 7.68
N SER A 250 -5.47 -22.98 6.66
CA SER A 250 -5.91 -23.13 5.27
C SER A 250 -5.06 -24.12 4.47
N PHE A 251 -3.79 -24.33 4.85
CA PHE A 251 -2.87 -25.25 4.18
C PHE A 251 -2.98 -26.69 4.70
N ASP A 252 -2.76 -27.65 3.81
CA ASP A 252 -2.75 -29.07 4.19
C ASP A 252 -1.45 -29.38 4.99
N VAL A 253 -1.55 -30.31 5.94
CA VAL A 253 -0.53 -30.58 6.96
C VAL A 253 0.76 -31.16 6.37
N ASP A 254 0.66 -31.78 5.19
CA ASP A 254 1.79 -32.39 4.48
C ASP A 254 2.30 -31.54 3.29
N GLU A 255 1.70 -30.38 2.99
CA GLU A 255 2.22 -29.45 1.98
C GLU A 255 3.58 -28.85 2.42
N GLY A 256 4.47 -28.62 1.46
CA GLY A 256 5.75 -27.91 1.64
C GLY A 256 6.98 -28.75 1.99
N ILE A 257 6.87 -30.04 2.30
CA ILE A 257 8.05 -30.87 2.65
C ILE A 257 9.07 -30.92 1.52
N GLU A 258 8.63 -31.09 0.27
CA GLU A 258 9.53 -31.17 -0.90
C GLU A 258 10.20 -29.83 -1.23
N GLU A 259 9.54 -28.70 -0.92
CA GLU A 259 9.99 -27.36 -1.28
C GLU A 259 10.81 -26.69 -0.17
N PHE A 260 10.42 -26.89 1.09
CA PHE A 260 10.98 -26.19 2.26
C PHE A 260 11.75 -27.11 3.21
N GLY A 261 11.71 -28.43 2.99
CA GLY A 261 12.38 -29.41 3.85
C GLY A 261 11.71 -29.61 5.22
N ASP A 262 10.57 -28.97 5.47
CA ASP A 262 9.73 -29.11 6.65
C ASP A 262 8.25 -28.90 6.29
N ARG A 263 7.35 -29.29 7.18
CA ARG A 263 5.91 -29.06 7.03
C ARG A 263 5.61 -27.57 7.10
N LEU A 264 4.72 -27.09 6.23
CA LEU A 264 4.22 -25.71 6.30
C LEU A 264 3.68 -25.34 7.69
N GLU A 265 3.06 -26.29 8.40
CA GLU A 265 2.59 -26.06 9.77
C GLU A 265 3.72 -25.62 10.72
N ASN A 266 4.88 -26.28 10.66
CA ASN A 266 6.05 -25.95 11.49
C ASN A 266 6.65 -24.60 11.06
N ILE A 267 6.75 -24.37 9.76
CA ILE A 267 7.25 -23.10 9.21
C ILE A 267 6.39 -21.94 9.69
N PHE A 268 5.05 -22.04 9.60
CA PHE A 268 4.16 -20.99 10.09
C PHE A 268 4.20 -20.85 11.61
N ALA A 269 4.43 -21.92 12.38
CA ALA A 269 4.61 -21.83 13.83
C ALA A 269 5.83 -20.97 14.21
N ASP A 270 6.93 -21.10 13.46
CA ASP A 270 8.16 -20.32 13.66
C ASP A 270 8.02 -18.84 13.26
N LEU A 271 7.04 -18.51 12.42
CA LEU A 271 6.75 -17.14 12.01
C LEU A 271 5.94 -16.36 13.06
N ILE A 272 5.40 -17.03 14.09
CA ILE A 272 4.66 -16.32 15.14
C ILE A 272 5.60 -15.41 15.94
N VAL A 273 5.23 -14.15 16.08
CA VAL A 273 5.90 -13.19 16.96
C VAL A 273 5.30 -13.34 18.37
N PRO A 274 6.09 -13.68 19.40
CA PRO A 274 5.58 -13.84 20.77
C PRO A 274 5.16 -12.51 21.41
N GLU A 275 4.34 -12.60 22.46
CA GLU A 275 3.94 -11.47 23.31
C GLU A 275 5.10 -10.87 24.12
#